data_AF-M4QGE5-F1
#
_entry.id   AF-M4QGE5-F1
#
_cell.length_a   1.000
_cell.length_b   1.000
_cell.length_c   1.000
_cell.angle_alpha   90.00
_cell.angle_beta   90.00
_cell.angle_gamma   90.00
#
_symmetry.space_group_name_H-M   'P 1'
#
loop_
_entity.id
_entity.type
_entity.pdbx_description
1 polymer ?
#
loop_
_entity_poly.entity_id
_entity_poly.type
_entity_poly.pdbx_seq_one_letter_code
_entity_poly.pdbx_strand_id
1 'polypeptide(L)'
;ALIVGLGAASTANAQQQPQSPKLPAETFLPDLGELSKNGKGNSDDYNNILSQYHNMIIGKTSFISEVDNATQQTNDNTALKFYSDSEKTRPSSMLFDQILTNQMLNGFKEGQPIIPVDENGNIITREDEIVDPGTKSKKKVRSVTTKIATAEDVANSPYSRGIQGDIDELYSISHEVNDYLKEINIYNEKQTDAIDALNKASSENTQNIAKNQEDIADNINNIYELAQQQDQHSSDIKTLKKNVEEGLLELSGHLIDQKADLTKDIKTLESNVEEGLLDLSGRLIDQKADLTKDIKTLES
;
A
#
# COMPACT_ATOMS: atom_id res chain seq x y z
N ALA A 1 -30.28 89.54 5.70
CA ALA A 1 -29.72 89.66 4.33
C ALA A 1 -28.40 88.91 4.30
N LEU A 2 -28.32 87.84 3.52
CA LEU A 2 -27.06 87.34 2.96
C LEU A 2 -27.40 86.39 1.80
N ILE A 3 -26.91 86.74 0.61
CA ILE A 3 -26.93 85.94 -0.61
C ILE A 3 -25.60 85.22 -0.69
N VAL A 4 -25.62 83.90 -0.90
CA VAL A 4 -24.66 83.08 -1.68
C VAL A 4 -25.45 81.81 -2.04
N GLY A 5 -25.51 81.24 -3.24
CA GLY A 5 -24.80 81.41 -4.49
C GLY A 5 -24.86 80.06 -5.22
N LEU A 6 -25.55 80.04 -6.37
CA LEU A 6 -25.39 79.21 -7.58
C LEU A 6 -24.84 77.77 -7.46
N GLY A 7 -25.64 76.83 -7.95
CA GLY A 7 -25.20 75.52 -8.44
C GLY A 7 -26.21 74.96 -9.42
N ALA A 8 -26.03 75.24 -10.71
CA ALA A 8 -26.78 74.65 -11.81
C ALA A 8 -26.29 73.22 -12.08
N ALA A 9 -27.20 72.25 -12.22
CA ALA A 9 -26.97 71.03 -13.00
C ALA A 9 -28.28 70.33 -13.36
N SER A 10 -28.60 70.39 -14.65
CA SER A 10 -29.32 69.41 -15.47
C SER A 10 -30.64 68.81 -14.98
N THR A 11 -31.73 69.34 -15.52
CA THR A 11 -32.95 68.59 -15.83
C THR A 11 -32.66 67.63 -17.00
N ALA A 12 -32.21 66.41 -16.68
CA ALA A 12 -32.15 65.29 -17.62
C ALA A 12 -33.26 64.28 -17.28
N ASN A 13 -34.41 64.50 -17.94
CA ASN A 13 -35.41 63.52 -18.36
C ASN A 13 -35.48 62.18 -17.59
N ALA A 14 -36.07 62.18 -16.39
CA ALA A 14 -36.59 60.98 -15.74
C ALA A 14 -38.08 60.78 -16.11
N GLN A 15 -38.35 60.49 -17.38
CA GLN A 15 -39.58 59.80 -17.76
C GLN A 15 -39.32 58.29 -17.74
N GLN A 16 -39.13 57.73 -16.55
CA GLN A 16 -39.45 56.33 -16.33
C GLN A 16 -40.93 56.29 -15.96
N GLN A 17 -41.75 55.82 -16.90
CA GLN A 17 -43.11 55.38 -16.56
C GLN A 17 -43.00 54.41 -15.37
N PRO A 18 -43.79 54.58 -14.31
CA PRO A 18 -43.87 53.58 -13.26
C PRO A 18 -44.40 52.29 -13.91
N GLN A 19 -43.55 51.26 -14.01
CA GLN A 19 -44.02 49.92 -14.35
C GLN A 19 -45.04 49.51 -13.28
N SER A 20 -46.28 49.32 -13.71
CA SER A 20 -47.35 48.86 -12.84
C SER A 20 -47.00 47.46 -12.30
N PRO A 21 -47.31 47.13 -11.03
CA PRO A 21 -46.99 45.82 -10.49
C PRO A 21 -47.73 44.73 -11.30
N LYS A 22 -46.98 43.80 -11.91
CA LYS A 22 -47.54 42.60 -12.52
C LYS A 22 -48.10 41.72 -11.40
N LEU A 23 -49.41 41.48 -11.40
CA LEU A 23 -50.06 40.58 -10.44
C LEU A 23 -50.30 39.23 -11.14
N PRO A 24 -49.96 38.10 -10.48
CA PRO A 24 -50.22 36.78 -11.06
C PRO A 24 -51.73 36.56 -11.14
N ALA A 25 -52.24 36.29 -12.35
CA ALA A 25 -53.60 35.81 -12.52
C ALA A 25 -53.60 34.29 -12.52
N GLU A 26 -54.41 33.71 -11.64
CA GLU A 26 -54.55 32.27 -11.50
C GLU A 26 -55.90 31.82 -12.07
N THR A 27 -55.86 30.88 -13.02
CA THR A 27 -57.05 30.31 -13.65
C THR A 27 -57.01 28.80 -13.55
N PHE A 28 -57.99 28.21 -12.84
CA PHE A 28 -58.09 26.75 -12.74
C PHE A 28 -58.48 26.12 -14.08
N LEU A 29 -57.90 24.96 -14.36
CA LEU A 29 -58.32 24.14 -15.48
C LEU A 29 -59.78 23.74 -15.32
N PRO A 30 -60.61 23.83 -16.37
CA PRO A 30 -62.02 23.50 -16.28
C PRO A 30 -62.21 22.03 -15.92
N ASP A 31 -63.17 21.73 -15.04
CA ASP A 31 -63.54 20.34 -14.75
C ASP A 31 -64.10 19.70 -16.03
N LEU A 32 -63.59 18.51 -16.37
CA LEU A 32 -64.05 17.76 -17.54
C LEU A 32 -65.55 17.44 -17.45
N GLY A 33 -66.08 17.27 -16.23
CA GLY A 33 -67.52 17.10 -15.99
C GLY A 33 -68.34 18.35 -16.27
N GLU A 34 -67.77 19.55 -16.16
CA GLU A 34 -68.45 20.81 -16.44
C GLU A 34 -68.50 21.13 -17.94
N LEU A 35 -67.50 20.70 -18.71
CA LEU A 35 -67.49 20.83 -20.18
C LEU A 35 -68.62 20.01 -20.85
N SER A 36 -69.08 18.95 -20.20
CA SER A 36 -70.17 18.06 -20.66
C SER A 36 -71.57 18.68 -20.51
N LYS A 37 -71.77 19.63 -19.58
CA LYS A 37 -73.09 20.22 -19.25
C LYS A 37 -73.74 21.02 -20.40
N ASN A 38 -73.01 21.29 -21.47
CA ASN A 38 -73.52 21.97 -22.68
C ASN A 38 -74.21 20.99 -23.66
N GLY A 39 -74.16 19.68 -23.42
CA GLY A 39 -74.89 18.66 -24.19
C GLY A 39 -76.14 18.18 -23.45
N LYS A 40 -77.29 18.11 -24.15
CA LYS A 40 -78.57 17.61 -23.60
C LYS A 40 -78.47 16.12 -23.22
N GLY A 41 -78.04 15.82 -21.99
CA GLY A 41 -77.98 14.46 -21.46
C GLY A 41 -77.60 14.43 -19.98
N ASN A 42 -78.57 14.70 -19.10
CA ASN A 42 -78.39 14.63 -17.65
C ASN A 42 -78.37 13.16 -17.18
N SER A 43 -77.19 12.62 -16.93
CA SER A 43 -76.99 11.50 -16.00
C SER A 43 -75.96 11.94 -14.98
N ASP A 44 -76.35 12.00 -13.71
CA ASP A 44 -75.47 12.36 -12.60
C ASP A 44 -74.27 11.41 -12.48
N ASP A 45 -74.44 10.15 -12.91
CA ASP A 45 -73.38 9.14 -12.95
C ASP A 45 -72.28 9.48 -13.97
N TYR A 46 -72.65 9.95 -15.17
CA TYR A 46 -71.69 10.31 -16.21
C TYR A 46 -70.83 11.52 -15.81
N ASN A 47 -71.46 12.53 -15.18
CA ASN A 47 -70.76 13.71 -14.69
C ASN A 47 -69.83 13.37 -13.51
N ASN A 48 -70.25 12.46 -12.63
CA ASN A 48 -69.42 11.98 -11.52
C ASN A 48 -68.18 11.23 -12.03
N ILE A 49 -68.35 10.34 -13.01
CA ILE A 49 -67.24 9.62 -13.64
C ILE A 49 -66.26 10.58 -14.33
N LEU A 50 -66.75 11.59 -15.06
CA LEU A 50 -65.88 12.59 -15.69
C LEU A 50 -65.09 13.44 -14.68
N SER A 51 -65.70 13.81 -13.55
CA SER A 51 -65.01 14.55 -12.48
C SER A 51 -63.94 13.67 -11.78
N GLN A 52 -64.20 12.37 -11.63
CA GLN A 52 -63.18 11.42 -11.16
C GLN A 52 -61.99 11.34 -12.13
N TYR A 53 -62.24 11.23 -13.44
CA TYR A 53 -61.17 11.27 -14.44
C TYR A 53 -60.43 12.61 -14.48
N HIS A 54 -61.12 13.73 -14.29
CA HIS A 54 -60.47 15.03 -14.18
C HIS A 54 -59.46 15.05 -13.02
N ASN A 55 -59.89 14.61 -11.83
CA ASN A 55 -59.03 14.54 -10.66
C ASN A 55 -57.82 13.60 -10.88
N MET A 56 -58.02 12.48 -11.57
CA MET A 56 -56.93 11.54 -11.89
C MET A 56 -55.94 12.12 -12.91
N ILE A 57 -56.43 12.67 -14.02
CA ILE A 57 -55.59 13.06 -15.16
C ILE A 57 -54.88 14.38 -14.86
N ILE A 58 -55.64 15.38 -14.42
CA ILE A 58 -55.18 16.76 -14.29
C ILE A 58 -55.11 17.17 -12.81
N GLY A 59 -56.00 16.64 -11.96
CA GLY A 59 -56.11 17.06 -10.57
C GLY A 59 -56.58 18.50 -10.45
N LYS A 60 -56.53 19.04 -9.24
CA LYS A 60 -56.71 20.48 -9.02
C LYS A 60 -55.47 21.22 -9.52
N THR A 61 -55.53 21.68 -10.76
CA THR A 61 -54.41 22.35 -11.43
C THR A 61 -54.85 23.68 -12.01
N SER A 62 -54.01 24.70 -11.87
CA SER A 62 -54.23 26.02 -12.42
C SER A 62 -53.08 26.48 -13.30
N PHE A 63 -53.41 27.36 -14.22
CA PHE A 63 -52.46 28.18 -14.94
C PHE A 63 -52.18 29.43 -14.13
N ILE A 64 -50.91 29.71 -13.88
CA ILE A 64 -50.44 31.01 -13.43
C ILE A 64 -49.91 31.75 -14.65
N SER A 65 -50.54 32.87 -14.97
CA SER A 65 -50.06 33.80 -16.00
C SER A 65 -49.61 35.10 -15.35
N GLU A 66 -48.51 35.66 -15.81
CA GLU A 66 -48.19 37.05 -15.52
C GLU A 66 -49.06 37.95 -16.39
N VAL A 67 -49.92 38.73 -15.75
CA VAL A 67 -50.73 39.74 -16.45
C VAL A 67 -50.03 41.09 -16.34
N ASP A 68 -49.73 41.68 -17.49
CA ASP A 68 -49.35 43.08 -17.53
C ASP A 68 -50.61 43.94 -17.36
N ASN A 69 -50.73 44.56 -16.19
CA ASN A 69 -51.87 45.41 -15.84
C ASN A 69 -52.04 46.62 -16.78
N ALA A 70 -51.00 47.03 -17.52
CA ALA A 70 -51.08 48.17 -18.43
C ALA A 70 -51.67 47.81 -19.80
N THR A 71 -51.48 46.58 -20.27
CA THR A 71 -51.88 46.13 -21.63
C THR A 71 -52.98 45.08 -21.61
N GLN A 72 -53.31 44.51 -20.44
CA GLN A 72 -54.17 43.32 -20.29
C GLN A 72 -53.75 42.15 -21.19
N GLN A 73 -52.46 42.10 -21.59
CA GLN A 73 -51.89 40.97 -22.32
C GLN A 73 -51.30 39.97 -21.33
N THR A 74 -51.63 38.70 -21.51
CA THR A 74 -51.05 37.57 -20.80
C THR A 74 -49.71 37.23 -21.46
N ASN A 75 -48.62 37.17 -20.69
CA ASN A 75 -47.37 36.63 -21.21
C ASN A 75 -47.48 35.11 -21.43
N ASP A 76 -46.84 34.58 -22.47
CA ASP A 76 -46.87 33.15 -22.84
C ASP A 76 -46.18 32.23 -21.82
N ASN A 77 -45.53 32.77 -20.79
CA ASN A 77 -44.93 32.00 -19.70
C ASN A 77 -46.02 31.54 -18.73
N THR A 78 -46.80 30.55 -19.14
CA THR A 78 -47.80 29.91 -18.29
C THR A 78 -47.14 28.85 -17.41
N ALA A 79 -47.06 29.11 -16.11
CA ALA A 79 -46.67 28.10 -15.14
C ALA A 79 -47.89 27.26 -14.73
N LEU A 80 -47.68 25.96 -14.51
CA LEU A 80 -48.68 25.08 -13.93
C LEU A 80 -48.52 25.06 -12.42
N LYS A 81 -49.62 25.27 -11.69
CA LYS A 81 -49.67 25.07 -10.24
C LYS A 81 -50.58 23.91 -9.93
N PHE A 82 -49.98 22.88 -9.35
CA PHE A 82 -50.65 21.64 -8.96
C PHE A 82 -50.97 21.69 -7.48
N TYR A 83 -52.19 21.35 -7.10
CA TYR A 83 -52.64 21.30 -5.72
C TYR A 83 -52.84 19.86 -5.26
N SER A 84 -52.54 19.62 -3.99
CA SER A 84 -52.85 18.36 -3.31
C SER A 84 -54.28 18.34 -2.79
N ASP A 85 -54.74 17.15 -2.40
CA ASP A 85 -56.03 17.00 -1.74
C ASP A 85 -56.04 17.56 -0.32
N SER A 86 -54.89 17.67 0.35
CA SER A 86 -54.77 18.13 1.74
C SER A 86 -53.38 18.66 2.07
N GLU A 87 -53.23 19.41 3.17
CA GLU A 87 -51.93 19.87 3.68
C GLU A 87 -50.91 18.75 3.95
N LYS A 88 -51.37 17.50 4.11
CA LYS A 88 -50.53 16.33 4.41
C LYS A 88 -50.13 15.50 3.19
N THR A 89 -50.71 15.78 2.03
CA THR A 89 -50.46 15.05 0.79
C THR A 89 -49.71 15.94 -0.21
N ARG A 90 -48.98 15.32 -1.13
CA ARG A 90 -48.38 16.02 -2.26
C ARG A 90 -49.38 16.09 -3.41
N PRO A 91 -49.27 17.07 -4.32
CA PRO A 91 -50.02 17.01 -5.57
C PRO A 91 -49.74 15.69 -6.28
N SER A 92 -50.77 15.06 -6.80
CA SER A 92 -50.68 13.81 -7.55
C SER A 92 -51.78 13.81 -8.60
N SER A 93 -51.37 13.82 -9.86
CA SER A 93 -52.20 13.67 -11.04
C SER A 93 -51.33 13.09 -12.14
N MET A 94 -51.94 12.43 -13.14
CA MET A 94 -51.16 11.84 -14.24
C MET A 94 -50.28 12.89 -14.93
N LEU A 95 -50.79 14.12 -15.11
CA LEU A 95 -50.01 15.21 -15.69
C LEU A 95 -48.80 15.59 -14.81
N PHE A 96 -49.00 15.74 -13.50
CA PHE A 96 -47.92 16.05 -12.56
C PHE A 96 -46.85 14.96 -12.56
N ASP A 97 -47.27 13.71 -12.42
CA ASP A 97 -46.39 12.55 -12.35
C ASP A 97 -45.65 12.33 -13.68
N GLN A 98 -46.30 12.60 -14.82
CA GLN A 98 -45.66 12.52 -16.14
C GLN A 98 -44.55 13.58 -16.29
N ILE A 99 -44.80 14.82 -15.86
CA ILE A 99 -43.78 15.89 -15.91
C ILE A 99 -42.60 15.51 -15.00
N LEU A 100 -42.88 15.11 -13.76
CA LEU A 100 -41.85 14.73 -12.80
C LEU A 100 -41.04 13.54 -13.29
N THR A 101 -41.70 12.49 -13.77
CA THR A 101 -41.03 11.29 -14.27
C THR A 101 -40.19 11.60 -15.50
N ASN A 102 -40.68 12.42 -16.44
CA ASN A 102 -39.89 12.80 -17.61
C ASN A 102 -38.62 13.57 -17.20
N GLN A 103 -38.76 14.52 -16.27
CA GLN A 103 -37.63 15.23 -15.67
C GLN A 103 -36.62 14.27 -15.03
N MET A 104 -37.08 13.27 -14.27
CA MET A 104 -36.21 12.26 -13.66
C MET A 104 -35.52 11.34 -14.69
N LEU A 105 -36.23 10.94 -15.73
CA LEU A 105 -35.71 10.00 -16.73
C LEU A 105 -34.75 10.67 -17.71
N ASN A 106 -35.17 11.80 -18.28
CA ASN A 106 -34.51 12.43 -19.42
C ASN A 106 -33.70 13.67 -19.05
N GLY A 107 -33.84 14.15 -17.83
CA GLY A 107 -33.26 15.41 -17.41
C GLY A 107 -33.97 16.62 -18.00
N PHE A 108 -33.33 17.78 -17.87
CA PHE A 108 -33.83 19.04 -18.43
C PHE A 108 -32.68 20.00 -18.74
N LYS A 109 -32.99 21.02 -19.54
CA LYS A 109 -32.07 22.11 -19.91
C LYS A 109 -32.64 23.46 -19.48
N GLU A 110 -31.78 24.46 -19.44
CA GLU A 110 -32.18 25.85 -19.20
C GLU A 110 -33.30 26.26 -20.17
N GLY A 111 -34.32 26.94 -19.66
CA GLY A 111 -35.48 27.35 -20.45
C GLY A 111 -36.62 26.32 -20.50
N GLN A 112 -36.44 25.09 -20.01
CA GLN A 112 -37.52 24.10 -19.95
C GLN A 112 -38.35 24.21 -18.67
N PRO A 113 -39.67 23.93 -18.72
CA PRO A 113 -40.50 23.89 -17.52
C PRO A 113 -40.16 22.67 -16.67
N ILE A 114 -39.97 22.88 -15.37
CA ILE A 114 -39.61 21.85 -14.40
C ILE A 114 -40.49 21.91 -13.16
N ILE A 115 -40.58 20.77 -12.48
CA ILE A 115 -41.03 20.72 -11.09
C ILE A 115 -39.80 21.01 -10.20
N PRO A 116 -39.84 22.08 -9.38
CA PRO A 116 -38.71 22.44 -8.55
C PRO A 116 -38.47 21.38 -7.45
N VAL A 117 -37.21 20.98 -7.31
CA VAL A 117 -36.75 20.03 -6.29
C VAL A 117 -35.59 20.62 -5.49
N ASP A 118 -35.41 20.15 -4.26
CA ASP A 118 -34.21 20.46 -3.46
C ASP A 118 -33.00 19.62 -3.90
N GLU A 119 -31.86 19.82 -3.23
CA GLU A 119 -30.59 19.12 -3.48
C GLU A 119 -30.70 17.59 -3.32
N ASN A 120 -31.68 17.11 -2.55
CA ASN A 120 -31.92 15.68 -2.33
C ASN A 120 -32.99 15.11 -3.28
N GLY A 121 -33.50 15.92 -4.21
CA GLY A 121 -34.55 15.54 -5.16
C GLY A 121 -35.96 15.58 -4.57
N ASN A 122 -36.15 16.13 -3.37
CA ASN A 122 -37.50 16.29 -2.84
C ASN A 122 -38.20 17.48 -3.50
N ILE A 123 -39.46 17.27 -3.88
CA ILE A 123 -40.30 18.30 -4.47
C ILE A 123 -40.50 19.46 -3.50
N ILE A 124 -40.20 20.67 -3.97
CA ILE A 124 -40.40 21.91 -3.20
C ILE A 124 -41.89 22.27 -3.24
N THR A 125 -42.54 22.23 -2.07
CA THR A 125 -43.97 22.50 -1.91
C THR A 125 -44.20 23.77 -1.10
N ARG A 126 -45.35 24.42 -1.31
CA ARG A 126 -45.83 25.55 -0.50
C ARG A 126 -47.20 25.24 0.09
N GLU A 127 -47.54 25.85 1.21
CA GLU A 127 -48.90 25.78 1.76
C GLU A 127 -49.78 26.84 1.12
N ASP A 128 -50.99 26.46 0.72
CA ASP A 128 -52.00 27.34 0.10
C ASP A 128 -53.39 27.08 0.68
N GLU A 129 -54.31 28.02 0.45
CA GLU A 129 -55.74 27.88 0.79
C GLU A 129 -56.58 27.90 -0.48
N ILE A 130 -57.37 26.84 -0.70
CA ILE A 130 -58.37 26.81 -1.76
C ILE A 130 -59.78 26.92 -1.17
N VAL A 131 -60.68 27.61 -1.87
CA VAL A 131 -62.09 27.67 -1.50
C VAL A 131 -62.79 26.47 -2.12
N ASP A 132 -63.41 25.63 -1.30
CA ASP A 132 -64.19 24.51 -1.79
C ASP A 132 -65.50 25.03 -2.43
N PRO A 133 -65.75 24.75 -3.72
CA PRO A 133 -66.92 25.28 -4.42
C PRO A 133 -68.25 24.79 -3.84
N GLY A 134 -68.29 23.62 -3.19
CA GLY A 134 -69.50 23.05 -2.60
C GLY A 134 -69.83 23.61 -1.21
N THR A 135 -68.82 23.82 -0.37
CA THR A 135 -69.03 24.26 1.03
C THR A 135 -68.73 25.73 1.28
N LYS A 136 -68.10 26.43 0.31
CA LYS A 136 -67.55 27.79 0.44
C LYS A 136 -66.57 27.96 1.61
N SER A 137 -66.06 26.84 2.16
CA SER A 137 -65.08 26.84 3.24
C SER A 137 -63.66 26.85 2.68
N LYS A 138 -62.74 27.46 3.42
CA LYS A 138 -61.31 27.47 3.08
C LYS A 138 -60.69 26.15 3.51
N LYS A 139 -59.96 25.50 2.60
CA LYS A 139 -59.21 24.25 2.86
C LYS A 139 -57.72 24.50 2.67
N LYS A 140 -56.92 24.12 3.67
CA LYS A 140 -55.45 24.12 3.57
C LYS A 140 -54.97 22.94 2.71
N VAL A 141 -54.11 23.23 1.76
CA VAL A 141 -53.54 22.28 0.80
C VAL A 141 -52.06 22.58 0.59
N ARG A 142 -51.34 21.62 -0.01
CA ARG A 142 -50.00 21.86 -0.53
C ARG A 142 -50.07 22.10 -2.03
N SER A 143 -49.17 22.95 -2.52
CA SER A 143 -49.05 23.20 -3.95
C SER A 143 -47.61 23.12 -4.43
N VAL A 144 -47.47 22.88 -5.73
CA VAL A 144 -46.21 22.94 -6.45
C VAL A 144 -46.44 23.76 -7.70
N THR A 145 -45.64 24.79 -7.89
CA THR A 145 -45.67 25.63 -9.10
C THR A 145 -44.47 25.26 -9.96
N THR A 146 -44.70 24.87 -11.21
CA THR A 146 -43.61 24.67 -12.17
C THR A 146 -42.90 26.00 -12.41
N LYS A 147 -41.59 25.94 -12.63
CA LYS A 147 -40.82 27.11 -13.06
C LYS A 147 -40.03 26.79 -14.33
N ILE A 148 -39.56 27.83 -15.00
CA ILE A 148 -38.59 27.67 -16.07
C ILE A 148 -37.21 27.42 -15.42
N ALA A 149 -36.54 26.35 -15.83
CA ALA A 149 -35.22 25.98 -15.33
C ALA A 149 -34.20 27.07 -15.64
N THR A 150 -33.45 27.47 -14.62
CA THR A 150 -32.30 28.38 -14.75
C THR A 150 -31.00 27.59 -14.93
N ALA A 151 -29.90 28.28 -15.26
CA ALA A 151 -28.57 27.67 -15.26
C ALA A 151 -28.19 27.05 -13.89
N GLU A 152 -28.62 27.66 -12.78
CA GLU A 152 -28.41 27.13 -11.43
C GLU A 152 -29.18 25.83 -11.20
N ASP A 153 -30.42 25.74 -11.70
CA ASP A 153 -31.21 24.51 -11.61
C ASP A 153 -30.56 23.36 -12.39
N VAL A 154 -30.00 23.64 -13.57
CA VAL A 154 -29.29 22.64 -14.38
C VAL A 154 -27.99 22.19 -13.69
N ALA A 155 -27.30 23.10 -13.00
CA ALA A 155 -26.04 22.76 -12.32
C ALA A 155 -26.27 21.95 -11.03
N ASN A 156 -27.33 22.26 -10.29
CA ASN A 156 -27.50 21.77 -8.91
C ASN A 156 -28.62 20.73 -8.74
N SER A 157 -29.58 20.65 -9.67
CA SER A 157 -30.67 19.68 -9.53
C SER A 157 -30.16 18.25 -9.75
N PRO A 158 -30.51 17.30 -8.86
CA PRO A 158 -30.21 15.89 -9.08
C PRO A 158 -30.94 15.31 -10.30
N TYR A 159 -32.00 15.97 -10.77
CA TYR A 159 -32.76 15.52 -11.94
C TYR A 159 -32.34 16.25 -13.23
N SER A 160 -31.29 17.06 -13.23
CA SER A 160 -30.87 17.82 -14.43
C SER A 160 -30.36 16.92 -15.54
N ARG A 161 -29.60 15.87 -15.21
CA ARG A 161 -28.97 14.95 -16.17
C ARG A 161 -29.80 13.70 -16.46
N GLY A 162 -30.90 13.53 -15.74
CA GLY A 162 -31.73 12.33 -15.76
C GLY A 162 -30.94 11.06 -15.44
N ILE A 163 -31.53 9.91 -15.74
CA ILE A 163 -30.90 8.60 -15.47
C ILE A 163 -29.64 8.39 -16.31
N GLN A 164 -29.57 8.97 -17.51
CA GLN A 164 -28.38 8.83 -18.35
C GLN A 164 -27.14 9.45 -17.67
N GLY A 165 -27.30 10.55 -16.95
CA GLY A 165 -26.22 11.15 -16.16
C GLY A 165 -25.67 10.20 -15.10
N ASP A 166 -26.56 9.57 -14.34
CA ASP A 166 -26.18 8.60 -13.30
C ASP A 166 -25.48 7.38 -13.92
N ILE A 167 -25.99 6.89 -15.06
CA ILE A 167 -25.38 5.78 -15.80
C ILE A 167 -23.96 6.13 -16.25
N ASP A 168 -23.75 7.33 -16.82
CA ASP A 168 -22.44 7.77 -17.30
C ASP A 168 -21.43 7.87 -16.15
N GLU A 169 -21.84 8.36 -14.98
CA GLU A 169 -21.00 8.40 -13.78
C GLU A 169 -20.62 7.00 -13.31
N LEU A 170 -21.59 6.08 -13.25
CA LEU A 170 -21.34 4.68 -12.90
C LEU A 170 -20.37 4.01 -13.88
N TYR A 171 -20.48 4.29 -15.18
CA TYR A 171 -19.54 3.79 -16.19
C TYR A 171 -18.13 4.35 -15.99
N SER A 172 -17.98 5.64 -15.69
CA SER A 172 -16.69 6.26 -15.40
C SER A 172 -16.03 5.61 -14.18
N ILE A 173 -16.78 5.50 -13.08
CA ILE A 173 -16.31 4.86 -11.84
C ILE A 173 -15.92 3.41 -12.12
N SER A 174 -16.73 2.67 -12.88
CA SER A 174 -16.42 1.28 -13.23
C SER A 174 -15.14 1.16 -14.06
N HIS A 175 -14.83 2.13 -14.91
CA HIS A 175 -13.60 2.13 -15.70
C HIS A 175 -12.38 2.38 -14.82
N GLU A 176 -12.45 3.39 -13.94
CA GLU A 176 -11.41 3.69 -12.96
C GLU A 176 -11.12 2.50 -12.04
N VAL A 177 -12.17 1.88 -11.48
CA VAL A 177 -12.04 0.67 -10.65
C VAL A 177 -11.34 -0.44 -11.41
N ASN A 178 -11.71 -0.66 -12.68
CA ASN A 178 -11.09 -1.69 -13.50
C ASN A 178 -9.60 -1.41 -13.77
N ASP A 179 -9.22 -0.16 -13.99
CA ASP A 179 -7.82 0.23 -14.19
C ASP A 179 -6.99 0.06 -12.91
N TYR A 180 -7.53 0.46 -11.75
CA TYR A 180 -6.90 0.17 -10.46
C TYR A 180 -6.71 -1.33 -10.22
N LEU A 181 -7.70 -2.16 -10.57
CA LEU A 181 -7.59 -3.61 -10.45
C LEU A 181 -6.49 -4.20 -11.36
N LYS A 182 -6.33 -3.69 -12.58
CA LYS A 182 -5.22 -4.10 -13.46
C LYS A 182 -3.87 -3.75 -12.86
N GLU A 183 -3.70 -2.55 -12.31
CA GLU A 183 -2.44 -2.14 -11.66
C GLU A 183 -2.11 -3.03 -10.46
N ILE A 184 -3.11 -3.32 -9.61
CA ILE A 184 -2.96 -4.23 -8.47
C ILE A 184 -2.51 -5.63 -8.94
N ASN A 185 -3.11 -6.16 -10.00
CA ASN A 185 -2.72 -7.46 -10.55
C ASN A 185 -1.27 -7.48 -11.04
N ILE A 186 -0.83 -6.44 -11.77
CA ILE A 186 0.57 -6.31 -12.21
C ILE A 186 1.53 -6.29 -11.03
N TYR A 187 1.17 -5.57 -9.96
CA TYR A 187 1.99 -5.52 -8.76
C TYR A 187 2.06 -6.87 -8.04
N ASN A 188 0.93 -7.58 -7.95
CA ASN A 188 0.89 -8.92 -7.37
C ASN A 188 1.75 -9.92 -8.16
N GLU A 189 1.70 -9.89 -9.50
CA GLU A 189 2.56 -10.72 -10.35
C GLU A 189 4.06 -10.46 -10.07
N LYS A 190 4.46 -9.19 -10.00
CA LYS A 190 5.84 -8.82 -9.65
C LYS A 190 6.26 -9.30 -8.25
N GLN A 191 5.34 -9.27 -7.29
CA GLN A 191 5.62 -9.82 -5.96
C GLN A 191 5.81 -11.33 -5.99
N THR A 192 4.97 -12.05 -6.75
CA THR A 192 5.11 -13.50 -6.93
C THR A 192 6.47 -13.86 -7.53
N ASP A 193 6.88 -13.18 -8.61
CA ASP A 193 8.18 -13.40 -9.25
C ASP A 193 9.35 -13.15 -8.28
N ALA A 194 9.26 -12.10 -7.46
CA ALA A 194 10.29 -11.78 -6.47
C ALA A 194 10.37 -12.85 -5.35
N ILE A 195 9.22 -13.35 -4.89
CA ILE A 195 9.16 -14.43 -3.89
C ILE A 195 9.76 -15.72 -4.45
N ASP A 196 9.46 -16.06 -5.71
CA ASP A 196 10.02 -17.25 -6.36
C ASP A 196 11.55 -17.17 -6.52
N ALA A 197 12.06 -15.99 -6.89
CA ALA A 197 13.51 -15.75 -6.96
C ALA A 197 14.20 -15.90 -5.58
N LEU A 198 13.58 -15.36 -4.53
CA LEU A 198 14.09 -15.51 -3.15
C LEU A 198 14.07 -16.97 -2.69
N ASN A 199 13.01 -17.71 -2.99
CA ASN A 199 12.90 -19.13 -2.65
C ASN A 199 13.97 -19.96 -3.34
N LYS A 200 14.24 -19.69 -4.62
CA LYS A 200 15.31 -20.35 -5.37
C LYS A 200 16.68 -20.07 -4.76
N ALA A 201 17.01 -18.81 -4.49
CA ALA A 201 18.28 -18.44 -3.88
C ALA A 201 18.45 -19.04 -2.47
N SER A 202 17.37 -19.08 -1.68
CA SER A 202 17.37 -19.70 -0.35
C SER A 202 17.63 -21.22 -0.42
N SER A 203 17.05 -21.90 -1.41
CA SER A 203 17.29 -23.33 -1.66
C SER A 203 18.75 -23.60 -2.05
N GLU A 204 19.32 -22.80 -2.96
CA GLU A 204 20.73 -22.90 -3.35
C GLU A 204 21.67 -22.64 -2.16
N ASN A 205 21.38 -21.65 -1.33
CA ASN A 205 22.14 -21.39 -0.10
C ASN A 205 22.08 -22.55 0.88
N THR A 206 20.91 -23.18 1.03
CA THR A 206 20.75 -24.36 1.89
C THR A 206 21.63 -25.52 1.42
N GLN A 207 21.69 -25.76 0.10
CA GLN A 207 22.56 -26.79 -0.49
C GLN A 207 24.05 -26.47 -0.27
N ASN A 208 24.46 -25.22 -0.46
CA ASN A 208 25.84 -24.79 -0.22
C ASN A 208 26.24 -24.96 1.25
N ILE A 209 25.35 -24.65 2.20
CA ILE A 209 25.60 -24.87 3.63
C ILE A 209 25.79 -26.35 3.92
N ALA A 210 24.93 -27.22 3.38
CA ALA A 210 25.05 -28.67 3.57
C ALA A 210 26.39 -29.22 3.02
N LYS A 211 26.80 -28.77 1.82
CA LYS A 211 28.10 -29.13 1.25
C LYS A 211 29.26 -28.66 2.14
N ASN A 212 29.23 -27.42 2.59
CA ASN A 212 30.26 -26.90 3.47
C ASN A 212 30.33 -27.67 4.80
N GLN A 213 29.19 -28.14 5.32
CA GLN A 213 29.17 -28.98 6.52
C GLN A 213 29.88 -30.33 6.30
N GLU A 214 29.69 -30.95 5.13
CA GLU A 214 30.40 -32.17 4.73
C GLU A 214 31.91 -31.93 4.63
N ASP A 215 32.33 -30.89 3.89
CA ASP A 215 33.74 -30.53 3.74
C ASP A 215 34.41 -30.23 5.10
N ILE A 216 33.69 -29.60 6.03
CA ILE A 216 34.18 -29.33 7.38
C ILE A 216 34.32 -30.62 8.18
N ALA A 217 33.37 -31.56 8.07
CA ALA A 217 33.45 -32.84 8.75
C ALA A 217 34.67 -33.65 8.29
N ASP A 218 34.96 -33.66 6.98
CA ASP A 218 36.15 -34.31 6.43
C ASP A 218 37.45 -33.65 6.92
N ASN A 219 37.48 -32.32 6.95
CA ASN A 219 38.63 -31.58 7.50
C ASN A 219 38.86 -31.88 8.99
N ILE A 220 37.79 -32.02 9.78
CA ILE A 220 37.89 -32.42 11.20
C ILE A 220 38.52 -33.81 11.32
N ASN A 221 38.10 -34.78 10.50
CA ASN A 221 38.68 -36.12 10.49
C ASN A 221 40.17 -36.09 10.12
N ASN A 222 40.53 -35.35 9.07
CA ASN A 222 41.93 -35.19 8.66
C ASN A 222 42.81 -34.57 9.76
N ILE A 223 42.31 -33.56 10.47
CA ILE A 223 43.03 -32.95 11.60
C ILE A 223 43.22 -33.95 12.74
N TYR A 224 42.22 -34.77 13.02
CA TYR A 224 42.32 -35.81 14.05
C TYR A 224 43.39 -36.85 13.71
N GLU A 225 43.45 -37.31 12.46
CA GLU A 225 44.48 -38.24 11.99
C GLU A 225 45.89 -37.65 12.09
N LEU A 226 46.06 -36.39 11.67
CA LEU A 226 47.34 -35.69 11.77
C LEU A 226 47.80 -35.54 13.23
N ALA A 227 46.88 -35.26 14.16
CA ALA A 227 47.19 -35.18 15.58
C ALA A 227 47.68 -36.53 16.14
N GLN A 228 47.02 -37.63 15.77
CA GLN A 228 47.47 -38.98 16.17
C GLN A 228 48.86 -39.31 15.63
N GLN A 229 49.14 -38.97 14.37
CA GLN A 229 50.48 -39.15 13.79
C GLN A 229 51.53 -38.31 14.50
N GLN A 230 51.21 -37.06 14.86
CA GLN A 230 52.11 -36.19 15.61
C GLN A 230 52.46 -36.76 16.99
N ASP A 231 51.48 -37.33 17.69
CA ASP A 231 51.70 -37.99 18.99
C ASP A 231 52.61 -39.22 18.85
N GLN A 232 52.40 -40.03 17.80
CA GLN A 232 53.27 -41.17 17.50
C GLN A 232 54.70 -40.72 17.20
N HIS A 233 54.89 -39.73 16.32
CA HIS A 233 56.22 -39.20 16.00
C HIS A 233 56.93 -38.65 17.25
N SER A 234 56.18 -37.99 18.16
CA SER A 234 56.72 -37.52 19.44
C SER A 234 57.25 -38.66 20.31
N SER A 235 56.54 -39.79 20.35
CA SER A 235 56.96 -41.01 21.05
C SER A 235 58.21 -41.64 20.39
N ASP A 236 58.22 -41.73 19.08
CA ASP A 236 59.35 -42.30 18.31
C ASP A 236 60.62 -41.47 18.53
N ILE A 237 60.52 -40.15 18.53
CA ILE A 237 61.65 -39.24 18.81
C ILE A 237 62.19 -39.46 20.23
N LYS A 238 61.32 -39.61 21.24
CA LYS A 238 61.75 -39.89 22.62
C LYS A 238 62.47 -41.23 22.72
N THR A 239 61.95 -42.25 22.04
CA THR A 239 62.54 -43.59 22.00
C THR A 239 63.91 -43.57 21.32
N LEU A 240 64.00 -42.92 20.15
CA LEU A 240 65.26 -42.77 19.42
C LEU A 240 66.30 -42.03 20.27
N LYS A 241 65.91 -40.94 20.95
CA LYS A 241 66.79 -40.21 21.86
C LYS A 241 67.33 -41.13 22.96
N LYS A 242 66.46 -41.90 23.62
CA LYS A 242 66.88 -42.86 24.66
C LYS A 242 67.86 -43.89 24.12
N ASN A 243 67.58 -44.50 22.97
CA ASN A 243 68.45 -45.50 22.37
C ASN A 243 69.83 -44.93 22.01
N VAL A 244 69.89 -43.68 21.54
CA VAL A 244 71.16 -42.98 21.26
C VAL A 244 71.92 -42.70 22.56
N GLU A 245 71.25 -42.23 23.61
CA GLU A 245 71.86 -42.01 24.93
C GLU A 245 72.42 -43.30 25.52
N GLU A 246 71.66 -44.41 25.46
CA GLU A 246 72.11 -45.73 25.92
C GLU A 246 73.30 -46.25 25.12
N GLY A 247 73.26 -46.17 23.78
CA GLY A 247 74.36 -46.63 22.93
C GLY A 247 75.65 -45.82 23.10
N LEU A 248 75.54 -44.49 23.31
CA LEU A 248 76.71 -43.66 23.60
C LEU A 248 77.30 -43.96 24.99
N LEU A 249 76.44 -44.22 25.99
CA LEU A 249 76.89 -44.58 27.34
C LEU A 249 77.60 -45.93 27.35
N GLU A 250 77.04 -46.95 26.67
CA GLU A 250 77.65 -48.27 26.54
C GLU A 250 79.02 -48.18 25.84
N LEU A 251 79.09 -47.47 24.71
CA LEU A 251 80.35 -47.26 23.99
C LEU A 251 81.39 -46.55 24.87
N SER A 252 80.98 -45.53 25.63
CA SER A 252 81.88 -44.85 26.58
C SER A 252 82.38 -45.79 27.68
N GLY A 253 81.52 -46.68 28.18
CA GLY A 253 81.90 -47.71 29.16
C GLY A 253 82.99 -48.63 28.61
N HIS A 254 82.75 -49.23 27.42
CA HIS A 254 83.74 -50.10 26.78
C HIS A 254 85.08 -49.40 26.50
N LEU A 255 85.06 -48.14 26.09
CA LEU A 255 86.28 -47.36 25.87
C LEU A 255 87.06 -47.10 27.17
N ILE A 256 86.36 -46.90 28.30
CA ILE A 256 86.99 -46.75 29.62
C ILE A 256 87.64 -48.06 30.05
N ASP A 257 86.95 -49.18 29.89
CA ASP A 257 87.46 -50.51 30.23
C ASP A 257 88.71 -50.83 29.39
N GLN A 258 88.63 -50.62 28.07
CA GLN A 258 89.77 -50.82 27.17
C GLN A 258 90.96 -49.92 27.53
N LYS A 259 90.71 -48.66 27.92
CA LYS A 259 91.77 -47.76 28.39
C LYS A 259 92.41 -48.27 29.68
N ALA A 260 91.63 -48.82 30.60
CA ALA A 260 92.14 -49.39 31.85
C ALA A 260 93.03 -50.61 31.58
N ASP A 261 92.60 -51.51 30.70
CA ASP A 261 93.37 -52.69 30.28
C ASP A 261 94.69 -52.28 29.62
N LEU A 262 94.66 -51.36 28.65
CA LEU A 262 95.87 -50.83 28.01
C LEU A 262 96.82 -50.17 29.01
N THR A 263 96.29 -49.46 30.01
CA THR A 263 97.12 -48.84 31.06
C THR A 263 97.82 -49.90 31.91
N LYS A 264 97.13 -51.03 32.20
CA LYS A 264 97.72 -52.15 32.93
C LYS A 264 98.81 -52.83 32.11
N ASP A 265 98.54 -53.11 30.83
CA ASP A 265 99.51 -53.71 29.92
C ASP A 265 100.77 -52.85 29.77
N ILE A 266 100.61 -51.54 29.63
CA ILE A 266 101.74 -50.58 29.57
C ILE A 266 102.58 -50.67 30.86
N LYS A 267 101.97 -50.65 32.04
CA LYS A 267 102.71 -50.77 33.31
C LYS A 267 103.47 -52.08 33.43
N THR A 268 102.87 -53.19 32.98
CA THR A 268 103.55 -54.49 32.97
C THR A 268 104.74 -54.48 32.02
N LEU A 269 104.59 -53.88 30.83
CA LEU A 269 105.70 -53.72 29.88
C LEU A 269 106.81 -52.83 30.45
N GLU A 270 106.46 -51.71 31.09
CA GLU A 270 107.42 -50.83 31.77
C GLU A 270 108.23 -51.58 32.84
N SER A 271 107.55 -52.35 33.71
CA SER A 271 108.21 -53.16 34.74
C SER A 271 109.14 -54.22 34.15
N ASN A 272 108.71 -54.93 33.11
CA ASN A 272 109.52 -55.96 32.47
C ASN A 272 110.77 -55.35 31.80
N VAL A 273 110.62 -54.18 31.17
CA VAL A 273 111.74 -53.45 30.56
C VAL A 273 112.70 -52.95 31.64
N GLU A 274 112.20 -52.39 32.74
CA GLU A 274 113.01 -51.94 33.87
C GLU A 274 113.81 -53.09 34.50
N GLU A 275 113.16 -54.23 34.77
CA GLU A 275 113.81 -55.43 35.29
C GLU A 275 114.88 -55.96 34.32
N GLY A 276 114.55 -56.04 33.03
CA GLY A 276 115.50 -56.48 32.00
C GLY A 276 116.71 -55.55 31.85
N LEU A 277 116.51 -54.23 31.94
CA LEU A 277 117.60 -53.24 31.92
C LEU A 277 118.45 -53.31 33.20
N LEU A 278 117.83 -53.56 34.36
CA LEU A 278 118.53 -53.70 35.63
C LEU A 278 119.40 -54.97 35.65
N ASP A 279 118.87 -56.12 35.20
CA ASP A 279 119.62 -57.37 35.06
C ASP A 279 120.79 -57.20 34.08
N LEU A 280 120.56 -56.59 32.92
CA LEU A 280 121.62 -56.29 31.96
C LEU A 280 122.70 -55.38 32.56
N SER A 281 122.29 -54.32 33.27
CA SER A 281 123.20 -53.41 33.96
C SER A 281 124.05 -54.15 35.00
N GLY A 282 123.44 -55.03 35.80
CA GLY A 282 124.13 -55.88 36.78
C GLY A 282 125.20 -56.75 36.11
N ARG A 283 124.83 -57.49 35.05
CA ARG A 283 125.78 -58.33 34.30
C ARG A 283 126.93 -57.52 33.68
N LEU A 284 126.65 -56.32 33.16
CA LEU A 284 127.68 -55.45 32.60
C LEU A 284 128.63 -54.91 33.68
N ILE A 285 128.13 -54.64 34.90
CA ILE A 285 128.96 -54.26 36.04
C ILE A 285 129.87 -55.42 36.46
N ASP A 286 129.33 -56.64 36.56
CA ASP A 286 130.09 -57.84 36.89
C ASP A 286 131.18 -58.10 35.84
N GLN A 287 130.83 -58.04 34.55
CA GLN A 287 131.80 -58.14 33.45
C GLN A 287 132.90 -57.08 33.53
N LYS A 288 132.55 -55.84 33.87
CA LYS A 288 133.51 -54.75 34.05
C LYS A 288 134.44 -55.03 35.25
N ALA A 289 133.91 -55.59 36.34
CA ALA A 289 134.70 -55.94 37.52
C ALA A 289 135.69 -57.06 37.22
N ASP A 290 135.25 -58.12 36.53
CA ASP A 290 136.11 -59.22 36.07
C ASP A 290 137.25 -58.72 35.17
N LEU A 291 136.93 -57.90 34.16
CA LEU A 291 137.95 -57.28 33.28
C LEU A 291 138.97 -56.44 34.07
N THR A 292 138.52 -55.69 35.07
CA THR A 292 139.42 -54.88 35.92
C THR A 292 140.38 -55.76 36.72
N LYS A 293 139.90 -56.90 37.23
CA LYS A 293 140.72 -57.88 37.94
C LYS A 293 141.75 -58.54 37.01
N ASP A 294 141.34 -58.88 35.79
CA ASP A 294 142.23 -59.43 34.77
C ASP A 294 143.33 -58.44 34.40
N ILE A 295 142.99 -57.16 34.19
CA ILE A 295 143.96 -56.08 33.91
C ILE A 295 144.97 -55.93 35.05
N LYS A 296 144.52 -55.86 36.31
CA LYS A 296 145.43 -55.76 37.47
C LYS A 296 146.40 -56.94 37.55
N THR A 297 145.95 -58.12 37.16
CA THR A 297 146.76 -59.35 37.16
C THR A 297 147.83 -59.32 36.05
N LEU A 298 147.54 -58.67 34.91
CA LEU A 298 148.51 -58.46 33.83
C LEU A 298 149.54 -57.36 34.14
N GLU A 299 149.21 -56.41 35.01
CA GLU A 299 150.09 -55.31 35.44
C GLU A 299 151.02 -55.66 36.63
N SER A 300 150.82 -56.83 37.26
CA SER A 300 151.58 -57.33 38.43
C SER A 300 152.72 -58.25 38.02
#